data_AF-A0A3A8UG86-F1
#
_entry.id   AF-A0A3A8UG86-F1
#
_cell.length_a   1.000
_cell.length_b   1.000
_cell.length_c   1.000
_cell.angle_alpha   90.00
_cell.angle_beta   90.00
_cell.angle_gamma   90.00
#
_symmetry.space_group_name_H-M   'P 1'
#
loop_
_entity.id
_entity.type
_entity.pdbx_description
1 polymer ?
#
loop_
_entity_poly.entity_id
_entity_poly.type
_entity_poly.pdbx_seq_one_letter_code
_entity_poly.pdbx_strand_id
1 'polypeptide(L)'
;MKKSMKNILTAVCCTGVLAVGYTGLVQAQATAAAEGNTTGSGYSNDYSTQSPTILAGGGQKEDAGGPSTGRQDAAMDMIRIWGPVLGVEDGIIRIDNQSGTSYAGEIVLNISDEYSRVLDAPNGYPVSLDTIQAGDFIYAYIGPAMTMSIPPMTTAEMVICQVLEDFRAPDYVRVKSMQENTDGSRILTATDGAVYHVPSDCQILPYLTRNIVQLSDVAESSTCLIWTDDAGSAQKIVLFAQDSE
;
A
#
# COMPACT_ATOMS: atom_id res chain seq x y z
N MET A 1 15.18 -63.26 -14.19
CA MET A 1 15.87 -62.76 -15.41
C MET A 1 16.66 -61.52 -15.05
N LYS A 2 17.99 -61.57 -15.19
CA LYS A 2 18.91 -60.45 -14.92
C LYS A 2 18.84 -59.46 -16.09
N LYS A 3 18.67 -58.16 -15.82
CA LYS A 3 19.06 -57.12 -16.78
C LYS A 3 19.59 -55.87 -16.07
N SER A 4 20.92 -55.80 -16.12
CA SER A 4 21.83 -54.66 -15.94
C SER A 4 21.20 -53.27 -16.15
N MET A 5 21.34 -52.39 -15.15
CA MET A 5 21.31 -50.93 -15.34
C MET A 5 22.72 -50.38 -15.13
N LYS A 6 23.18 -49.63 -16.14
CA LYS A 6 24.50 -49.04 -16.27
C LYS A 6 24.50 -47.68 -15.57
N ASN A 7 25.46 -47.46 -14.68
CA ASN A 7 25.76 -46.13 -14.14
C ASN A 7 26.49 -45.33 -15.23
N ILE A 8 25.89 -44.21 -15.65
CA ILE A 8 26.53 -43.23 -16.53
C ILE A 8 27.05 -42.10 -15.65
N LEU A 9 28.37 -42.00 -15.62
CA LEU A 9 29.19 -40.97 -15.01
C LEU A 9 29.54 -39.94 -16.11
N THR A 10 29.22 -38.67 -15.92
CA THR A 10 29.66 -37.56 -16.79
C THR A 10 30.17 -36.46 -15.86
N ALA A 11 31.45 -36.44 -15.51
CA ALA A 11 32.58 -35.83 -16.26
C ALA A 11 32.58 -34.29 -16.21
N VAL A 12 33.28 -33.79 -15.18
CA VAL A 12 33.92 -32.48 -15.08
C VAL A 12 34.77 -32.19 -16.33
N CYS A 13 34.72 -30.95 -16.83
CA CYS A 13 35.82 -30.40 -17.62
C CYS A 13 36.00 -28.92 -17.29
N CYS A 14 37.05 -28.64 -16.52
CA CYS A 14 37.64 -27.32 -16.31
C CYS A 14 38.72 -27.08 -17.38
N THR A 15 38.60 -26.01 -18.15
CA THR A 15 39.68 -25.22 -18.78
C THR A 15 39.02 -23.91 -19.22
N GLY A 16 39.45 -22.69 -18.91
CA GLY A 16 40.78 -22.24 -18.53
C GLY A 16 41.15 -21.06 -19.45
N VAL A 17 40.88 -19.84 -18.96
CA VAL A 17 41.66 -18.58 -19.09
C VAL A 17 42.06 -18.07 -20.49
N LEU A 18 41.74 -16.79 -20.76
CA LEU A 18 42.73 -15.82 -21.26
C LEU A 18 42.39 -14.41 -20.73
N ALA A 19 43.35 -13.84 -20.01
CA ALA A 19 43.35 -12.52 -19.42
C ALA A 19 44.04 -11.51 -20.35
N VAL A 20 43.48 -10.29 -20.45
CA VAL A 20 44.16 -9.02 -20.76
C VAL A 20 43.30 -7.97 -20.03
N GLY A 21 43.70 -7.20 -19.02
CA GLY A 21 45.02 -6.68 -18.71
C GLY A 21 45.08 -5.22 -19.16
N TYR A 22 44.46 -4.29 -18.44
CA TYR A 22 44.83 -2.87 -18.49
C TYR A 22 44.77 -2.25 -17.09
N THR A 23 45.84 -1.53 -16.79
CA THR A 23 46.24 -0.90 -15.53
C THR A 23 45.43 0.36 -15.20
N GLY A 24 45.30 0.64 -13.90
CA GLY A 24 44.46 1.71 -13.35
C GLY A 24 45.01 3.13 -13.47
N LEU A 25 44.26 4.05 -12.83
CA LEU A 25 44.61 5.32 -12.17
C LEU A 25 43.25 5.99 -11.85
N VAL A 26 42.85 6.04 -10.58
CA VAL A 26 42.89 7.24 -9.72
C VAL A 26 42.48 8.52 -10.46
N GLN A 27 41.33 9.10 -10.09
CA GLN A 27 41.29 10.49 -9.61
C GLN A 27 39.95 10.78 -8.91
N ALA A 28 40.01 11.00 -7.59
CA ALA A 28 39.06 11.85 -6.89
C ALA A 28 39.34 13.30 -7.31
N GLN A 29 38.31 14.08 -7.64
CA GLN A 29 38.44 15.53 -7.72
C GLN A 29 37.22 16.19 -7.05
N ALA A 30 37.47 16.63 -5.82
CA ALA A 30 36.84 17.81 -5.26
C ALA A 30 37.31 19.04 -6.07
N THR A 31 36.40 19.96 -6.36
CA THR A 31 36.74 21.35 -6.69
C THR A 31 36.34 22.22 -5.51
N ALA A 32 37.38 22.77 -4.86
CA ALA A 32 37.27 23.87 -3.92
C ALA A 32 37.42 25.20 -4.67
N ALA A 33 36.67 26.19 -4.18
CA ALA A 33 36.98 27.61 -4.00
C ALA A 33 37.50 28.50 -5.16
N ALA A 34 36.79 29.61 -5.38
CA ALA A 34 37.31 31.00 -5.39
C ALA A 34 36.08 31.95 -5.42
N GLU A 35 35.71 32.64 -4.34
CA GLU A 35 36.28 33.89 -3.75
C GLU A 35 35.64 35.18 -4.30
N GLY A 36 35.27 36.09 -3.38
CA GLY A 36 34.87 37.48 -3.65
C GLY A 36 33.57 37.92 -2.94
N ASN A 37 33.51 37.95 -1.60
CA ASN A 37 33.88 39.06 -0.71
C ASN A 37 32.83 40.20 -0.56
N THR A 38 32.26 40.27 0.66
CA THR A 38 31.88 41.47 1.46
C THR A 38 30.84 42.42 0.83
N THR A 39 29.72 42.74 1.50
CA THR A 39 29.68 43.68 2.64
C THR A 39 28.31 43.69 3.30
N GLY A 40 28.29 43.76 4.64
CA GLY A 40 27.40 44.69 5.35
C GLY A 40 26.17 44.11 6.04
N SER A 41 26.32 43.91 7.36
CA SER A 41 25.46 44.46 8.45
C SER A 41 23.94 44.34 8.34
N GLY A 42 23.18 43.93 9.36
CA GLY A 42 23.45 43.78 10.77
C GLY A 42 22.18 43.29 11.48
N TYR A 43 22.36 42.90 12.74
CA TYR A 43 21.34 42.43 13.67
C TYR A 43 20.19 43.42 13.86
N SER A 44 18.94 42.94 13.92
CA SER A 44 18.18 42.85 15.18
C SER A 44 16.72 42.42 14.94
N ASN A 45 16.24 41.58 15.85
CA ASN A 45 14.84 41.24 16.09
C ASN A 45 13.93 42.48 16.19
N ASP A 46 12.64 42.32 15.88
CA ASP A 46 11.62 42.47 16.92
C ASP A 46 10.25 41.93 16.52
N TYR A 47 9.63 41.25 17.48
CA TYR A 47 8.21 40.96 17.55
C TYR A 47 7.40 42.25 17.61
N SER A 48 6.24 42.31 16.94
CA SER A 48 5.02 42.89 17.51
C SER A 48 3.78 42.61 16.66
N THR A 49 2.82 41.98 17.31
CA THR A 49 1.37 42.03 17.04
C THR A 49 0.87 43.44 16.77
N GLN A 50 -0.14 43.60 15.89
CA GLN A 50 -1.38 44.36 16.16
C GLN A 50 -2.26 44.44 14.90
N SER A 51 -3.47 43.87 14.96
CA SER A 51 -4.67 44.48 14.36
C SER A 51 -5.20 45.51 15.37
N PRO A 52 -5.88 46.62 14.95
CA PRO A 52 -7.31 46.53 14.58
C PRO A 52 -7.82 47.60 13.58
N THR A 53 -9.02 47.39 13.01
CA THR A 53 -10.19 48.33 13.03
C THR A 53 -11.09 48.18 11.79
N ILE A 54 -12.39 48.04 12.09
CA ILE A 54 -13.57 47.96 11.22
C ILE A 54 -13.96 49.34 10.67
N LEU A 55 -14.35 49.47 9.38
CA LEU A 55 -15.50 50.30 9.00
C LEU A 55 -16.08 49.99 7.59
N ALA A 56 -17.36 49.63 7.64
CA ALA A 56 -18.48 49.75 6.69
C ALA A 56 -18.30 50.28 5.25
N GLY A 57 -19.05 49.64 4.34
CA GLY A 57 -19.52 50.23 3.07
C GLY A 57 -20.23 49.18 2.20
N GLY A 58 -21.57 49.17 2.22
CA GLY A 58 -22.41 48.17 1.54
C GLY A 58 -22.61 48.37 0.04
N GLY A 59 -23.15 47.34 -0.62
CA GLY A 59 -23.60 47.43 -2.01
C GLY A 59 -24.05 46.10 -2.62
N GLN A 60 -25.38 45.90 -2.64
CA GLN A 60 -26.20 45.18 -3.63
C GLN A 60 -26.06 43.66 -3.88
N LYS A 61 -27.15 42.96 -3.49
CA LYS A 61 -27.96 41.96 -4.21
C LYS A 61 -27.36 41.26 -5.44
N GLU A 62 -27.26 39.92 -5.36
CA GLU A 62 -27.61 38.93 -6.41
C GLU A 62 -28.11 37.69 -5.65
N ASP A 63 -29.40 37.35 -5.70
CA ASP A 63 -30.08 36.52 -6.71
C ASP A 63 -29.86 35.00 -6.53
N ALA A 64 -30.91 34.28 -6.89
CA ALA A 64 -31.29 32.94 -6.50
C ALA A 64 -30.38 31.80 -7.01
N GLY A 65 -30.41 30.69 -6.25
CA GLY A 65 -30.61 29.36 -6.84
C GLY A 65 -29.39 28.57 -7.31
N GLY A 66 -28.88 27.72 -6.40
CA GLY A 66 -28.24 26.43 -6.72
C GLY A 66 -26.84 26.46 -7.34
N PRO A 67 -26.12 25.32 -7.41
CA PRO A 67 -26.56 23.97 -7.10
C PRO A 67 -26.01 23.49 -5.75
N SER A 68 -26.71 22.54 -5.13
CA SER A 68 -26.05 21.56 -4.27
C SER A 68 -24.85 21.03 -5.05
N THR A 69 -23.65 21.43 -4.66
CA THR A 69 -22.43 20.76 -5.10
C THR A 69 -22.69 19.31 -4.78
N GLY A 70 -22.95 18.52 -5.82
CA GLY A 70 -23.00 17.08 -5.70
C GLY A 70 -21.79 16.73 -4.88
N ARG A 71 -22.02 16.04 -3.77
CA ARG A 71 -20.98 15.30 -3.12
C ARG A 71 -20.46 14.38 -4.21
N GLN A 72 -19.44 14.84 -4.93
CA GLN A 72 -18.48 13.93 -5.49
C GLN A 72 -17.98 13.24 -4.25
N ASP A 73 -18.54 12.06 -4.00
CA ASP A 73 -17.85 11.00 -3.31
C ASP A 73 -16.57 10.80 -4.13
N ALA A 74 -15.60 11.69 -3.91
CA ALA A 74 -14.23 11.39 -4.17
C ALA A 74 -14.02 10.15 -3.33
N ALA A 75 -14.05 8.99 -3.99
CA ALA A 75 -13.69 7.74 -3.39
C ALA A 75 -12.37 8.03 -2.67
N MET A 76 -12.43 8.07 -1.35
CA MET A 76 -11.25 8.28 -0.52
C MET A 76 -10.46 7.00 -0.73
N ASP A 77 -9.58 7.02 -1.73
CA ASP A 77 -8.78 5.86 -2.07
C ASP A 77 -7.92 5.50 -0.87
N MET A 78 -7.88 4.20 -0.59
CA MET A 78 -7.19 3.67 0.57
C MET A 78 -5.70 3.85 0.37
N ILE A 79 -5.00 4.31 1.40
CA ILE A 79 -3.55 4.46 1.36
C ILE A 79 -2.94 3.19 1.93
N ARG A 80 -2.12 2.51 1.13
CA ARG A 80 -1.34 1.36 1.60
C ARG A 80 -0.06 1.84 2.27
N ILE A 81 0.12 1.45 3.52
CA ILE A 81 1.34 1.65 4.31
C ILE A 81 1.93 0.30 4.73
N TRP A 82 3.21 0.28 5.07
CA TRP A 82 3.91 -0.93 5.50
C TRP A 82 5.13 -0.61 6.35
N GLY A 83 5.53 -1.58 7.17
CA GLY A 83 6.70 -1.47 8.03
C GLY A 83 6.62 -2.39 9.25
N PRO A 84 7.67 -2.35 10.11
CA PRO A 84 7.71 -3.17 11.31
C PRO A 84 6.76 -2.63 12.39
N VAL A 85 6.16 -3.56 13.13
CA VAL A 85 5.34 -3.27 14.31
C VAL A 85 6.24 -2.86 15.46
N LEU A 86 5.90 -1.73 16.10
CA LEU A 86 6.57 -1.21 17.29
C LEU A 86 5.92 -1.73 18.57
N GLY A 87 4.62 -2.06 18.53
CA GLY A 87 3.86 -2.63 19.64
C GLY A 87 2.38 -2.76 19.32
N VAL A 88 1.69 -3.65 20.06
CA VAL A 88 0.25 -3.90 19.93
C VAL A 88 -0.37 -3.92 21.32
N GLU A 89 -1.31 -3.02 21.58
CA GLU A 89 -1.98 -2.86 22.89
C GLU A 89 -3.41 -2.35 22.68
N ASP A 90 -4.40 -2.87 23.40
CA ASP A 90 -5.77 -2.32 23.47
C ASP A 90 -6.44 -1.98 22.12
N GLY A 91 -6.31 -2.87 21.12
CA GLY A 91 -6.90 -2.64 19.78
C GLY A 91 -6.12 -1.62 18.94
N ILE A 92 -4.90 -1.29 19.35
CA ILE A 92 -4.01 -0.36 18.68
C ILE A 92 -2.77 -1.10 18.19
N ILE A 93 -2.35 -0.83 16.96
CA ILE A 93 -1.06 -1.22 16.42
C ILE A 93 -0.21 0.03 16.19
N ARG A 94 0.97 0.09 16.80
CA ARG A 94 2.00 1.10 16.47
C ARG A 94 2.89 0.54 15.38
N ILE A 95 3.00 1.23 14.26
CA ILE A 95 3.81 0.82 13.11
C ILE A 95 4.83 1.91 12.79
N ASP A 96 6.05 1.53 12.42
CA ASP A 96 7.00 2.44 11.78
C ASP A 96 6.76 2.42 10.27
N ASN A 97 6.05 3.43 9.74
CA ASN A 97 5.71 3.47 8.33
C ASN A 97 6.92 3.79 7.46
N GLN A 98 7.24 2.86 6.56
CA GLN A 98 8.35 2.91 5.62
C GLN A 98 7.88 2.98 4.15
N SER A 99 6.56 3.14 3.90
CA SER A 99 5.98 3.09 2.55
C SER A 99 6.28 4.28 1.66
N GLY A 100 6.56 5.46 2.24
CA GLY A 100 6.73 6.71 1.49
C GLY A 100 5.44 7.28 0.85
N THR A 101 4.29 6.62 1.04
CA THR A 101 2.98 7.03 0.49
C THR A 101 2.12 7.79 1.49
N SER A 102 2.53 7.84 2.76
CA SER A 102 1.86 8.54 3.86
C SER A 102 2.91 9.17 4.79
N TYR A 103 2.51 9.57 6.01
CA TYR A 103 3.44 10.04 7.04
C TYR A 103 4.56 9.03 7.28
N ALA A 104 5.82 9.48 7.24
CA ALA A 104 6.98 8.63 7.47
C ALA A 104 7.29 8.54 8.97
N GLY A 105 7.60 7.34 9.45
CA GLY A 105 7.85 7.08 10.87
C GLY A 105 6.63 6.53 11.60
N GLU A 106 6.59 6.70 12.92
CA GLU A 106 5.57 6.10 13.78
C GLU A 106 4.15 6.59 13.44
N ILE A 107 3.24 5.64 13.18
CA ILE A 107 1.79 5.85 13.05
C ILE A 107 1.07 4.92 14.04
N VAL A 108 0.01 5.42 14.64
CA VAL A 108 -0.90 4.65 15.50
C VAL A 108 -2.13 4.23 14.69
N LEU A 109 -2.33 2.92 14.54
CA LEU A 109 -3.47 2.33 13.86
C LEU A 109 -4.48 1.84 14.88
N ASN A 110 -5.67 2.44 14.85
CA ASN A 110 -6.82 1.93 15.58
C ASN A 110 -7.47 0.80 14.79
N ILE A 111 -7.73 -0.31 15.48
CA ILE A 111 -8.39 -1.49 14.94
C ILE A 111 -9.80 -1.55 15.55
N SER A 112 -10.81 -1.35 14.72
CA SER A 112 -12.22 -1.41 15.08
C SER A 112 -12.77 -2.81 14.79
N ASP A 113 -13.44 -3.43 15.75
CA ASP A 113 -14.09 -4.74 15.55
C ASP A 113 -15.17 -4.72 14.47
N GLU A 114 -15.75 -3.54 14.17
CA GLU A 114 -16.83 -3.39 13.19
C GLU A 114 -16.32 -3.16 11.77
N TYR A 115 -15.18 -2.47 11.62
CA TYR A 115 -14.70 -1.97 10.32
C TYR A 115 -13.37 -2.59 9.89
N SER A 116 -12.49 -2.86 10.84
CA SER A 116 -11.14 -3.35 10.57
C SER A 116 -11.13 -4.86 10.40
N ARG A 117 -10.34 -5.33 9.43
CA ARG A 117 -10.10 -6.76 9.20
C ARG A 117 -8.62 -7.04 9.32
N VAL A 118 -8.25 -8.06 10.10
CA VAL A 118 -6.85 -8.45 10.32
C VAL A 118 -6.66 -9.86 9.77
N LEU A 119 -5.89 -9.99 8.69
CA LEU A 119 -5.76 -11.23 7.94
C LEU A 119 -4.30 -11.70 7.84
N ASP A 120 -4.13 -13.01 7.75
CA ASP A 120 -2.86 -13.67 7.46
C ASP A 120 -2.52 -13.58 5.97
N ALA A 121 -1.29 -13.21 5.63
CA ALA A 121 -0.87 -12.99 4.25
C ALA A 121 -0.93 -14.26 3.37
N PRO A 122 -0.44 -15.46 3.79
CA PRO A 122 -0.43 -16.63 2.92
C PRO A 122 -1.82 -17.21 2.62
N ASN A 123 -2.68 -17.37 3.64
CA ASN A 123 -3.98 -18.02 3.45
C ASN A 123 -5.16 -17.03 3.30
N GLY A 124 -5.08 -15.82 3.86
CA GLY A 124 -6.17 -14.84 3.85
C GLY A 124 -7.20 -15.05 4.95
N TYR A 125 -6.88 -15.82 6.00
CA TYR A 125 -7.76 -16.08 7.13
C TYR A 125 -7.65 -15.00 8.22
N PRO A 126 -8.72 -14.81 9.01
CA PRO A 126 -8.68 -13.90 10.15
C PRO A 126 -7.63 -14.29 11.17
N VAL A 127 -6.96 -13.28 11.69
CA VAL A 127 -5.93 -13.38 12.71
C VAL A 127 -6.32 -12.47 13.86
N SER A 128 -6.06 -12.94 15.08
CA SER A 128 -6.28 -12.15 16.29
C SER A 128 -5.09 -11.22 16.53
N LEU A 129 -5.35 -10.01 17.04
CA LEU A 129 -4.31 -9.00 17.26
C LEU A 129 -3.20 -9.44 18.23
N ASP A 130 -3.54 -10.31 19.18
CA ASP A 130 -2.61 -10.86 20.18
C ASP A 130 -1.51 -11.74 19.58
N THR A 131 -1.67 -12.19 18.34
CA THR A 131 -0.62 -12.96 17.64
C THR A 131 0.42 -12.06 16.96
N ILE A 132 0.12 -10.76 16.79
CA ILE A 132 1.03 -9.81 16.16
C ILE A 132 2.03 -9.31 17.21
N GLN A 133 3.32 -9.41 16.91
CA GLN A 133 4.40 -9.08 17.83
C GLN A 133 5.22 -7.88 17.34
N ALA A 134 5.87 -7.19 18.28
CA ALA A 134 6.83 -6.15 17.91
C ALA A 134 7.97 -6.76 17.09
N GLY A 135 8.31 -6.11 15.98
CA GLY A 135 9.25 -6.60 14.97
C GLY A 135 8.58 -7.29 13.77
N ASP A 136 7.31 -7.71 13.88
CA ASP A 136 6.59 -8.27 12.74
C ASP A 136 6.42 -7.23 11.63
N PHE A 137 6.54 -7.67 10.38
CA PHE A 137 6.31 -6.81 9.24
C PHE A 137 4.86 -6.94 8.76
N ILE A 138 4.15 -5.81 8.70
CA ILE A 138 2.74 -5.78 8.31
C ILE A 138 2.49 -4.79 7.17
N TYR A 139 1.39 -5.00 6.46
CA TYR A 139 0.79 -4.01 5.57
C TYR A 139 -0.54 -3.55 6.16
N ALA A 140 -0.82 -2.26 6.09
CA ALA A 140 -2.12 -1.72 6.49
C ALA A 140 -2.69 -0.83 5.39
N TYR A 141 -4.01 -0.90 5.23
CA TYR A 141 -4.79 -0.03 4.36
C TYR A 141 -5.58 0.92 5.24
N ILE A 142 -5.28 2.21 5.12
CA ILE A 142 -5.85 3.27 5.95
C ILE A 142 -6.63 4.24 5.07
N GLY A 143 -7.61 4.91 5.67
CA GLY A 143 -8.21 6.08 5.03
C GLY A 143 -7.25 7.26 4.97
N PRO A 144 -7.50 8.26 4.11
CA PRO A 144 -6.69 9.48 4.04
C PRO A 144 -6.88 10.40 5.26
N ALA A 145 -7.88 10.15 6.10
CA ALA A 145 -8.11 10.89 7.33
C ALA A 145 -7.17 10.41 8.44
N MET A 146 -6.42 11.34 9.03
CA MET A 146 -5.55 11.11 10.18
C MET A 146 -5.67 12.26 11.19
N THR A 147 -5.31 12.00 12.44
CA THR A 147 -5.25 13.03 13.50
C THR A 147 -3.99 13.89 13.35
N MET A 148 -4.05 15.12 13.86
CA MET A 148 -2.90 16.04 13.91
C MET A 148 -1.98 15.82 15.13
N SER A 149 -2.06 14.66 15.78
CA SER A 149 -1.21 14.31 16.93
C SER A 149 0.18 13.84 16.49
N ILE A 150 1.10 13.71 17.46
CA ILE A 150 2.43 13.13 17.27
C ILE A 150 2.57 11.98 18.29
N PRO A 151 2.60 10.70 17.85
CA PRO A 151 2.41 10.22 16.47
C PRO A 151 1.00 10.49 15.92
N PRO A 152 0.83 10.60 14.60
CA PRO A 152 -0.49 10.66 13.96
C PRO A 152 -1.24 9.35 14.19
N MET A 153 -2.56 9.45 14.33
CA MET A 153 -3.46 8.32 14.54
C MET A 153 -4.46 8.21 13.40
N THR A 154 -4.79 7.00 12.99
CA THR A 154 -5.81 6.71 11.97
C THR A 154 -6.49 5.36 12.27
N THR A 155 -7.52 5.01 11.51
CA THR A 155 -8.20 3.71 11.60
C THR A 155 -7.81 2.87 10.37
N ALA A 156 -7.37 1.63 10.60
CA ALA A 156 -7.08 0.71 9.50
C ALA A 156 -8.35 0.01 9.04
N GLU A 157 -8.59 -0.04 7.72
CA GLU A 157 -9.65 -0.86 7.12
C GLU A 157 -9.21 -2.33 7.04
N MET A 158 -7.94 -2.54 6.71
CA MET A 158 -7.34 -3.86 6.54
C MET A 158 -5.92 -3.86 7.11
N VAL A 159 -5.57 -4.91 7.83
CA VAL A 159 -4.21 -5.24 8.25
C VAL A 159 -3.87 -6.63 7.73
N ILE A 160 -2.76 -6.73 7.02
CA ILE A 160 -2.20 -7.99 6.53
C ILE A 160 -0.93 -8.26 7.32
N CYS A 161 -0.91 -9.35 8.06
CA CYS A 161 0.19 -9.75 8.96
C CYS A 161 0.82 -11.07 8.53
N GLN A 162 1.83 -11.52 9.29
CA GLN A 162 2.52 -12.80 9.05
C GLN A 162 3.08 -12.92 7.61
N VAL A 163 3.58 -11.79 7.09
CA VAL A 163 4.22 -11.75 5.77
C VAL A 163 5.57 -12.44 5.88
N LEU A 164 5.67 -13.63 5.29
CA LEU A 164 6.90 -14.41 5.27
C LEU A 164 7.97 -13.75 4.39
N GLU A 165 9.24 -14.05 4.66
CA GLU A 165 10.34 -13.72 3.76
C GLU A 165 10.04 -14.28 2.36
N ASP A 166 10.27 -13.48 1.32
CA ASP A 166 9.96 -13.77 -0.09
C ASP A 166 8.47 -13.96 -0.45
N PHE A 167 7.54 -13.68 0.47
CA PHE A 167 6.11 -13.71 0.18
C PHE A 167 5.58 -12.32 -0.21
N ARG A 168 5.02 -12.20 -1.42
CA ARG A 168 4.31 -10.98 -1.82
C ARG A 168 2.97 -10.88 -1.09
N ALA A 169 2.83 -9.88 -0.23
CA ALA A 169 1.56 -9.62 0.44
C ALA A 169 0.44 -9.35 -0.60
N PRO A 170 -0.78 -9.89 -0.38
CA PRO A 170 -1.91 -9.64 -1.27
C PRO A 170 -2.30 -8.17 -1.29
N ASP A 171 -2.97 -7.77 -2.36
CA ASP A 171 -3.45 -6.41 -2.56
C ASP A 171 -4.93 -6.32 -2.12
N TYR A 172 -5.21 -5.47 -1.13
CA TYR A 172 -6.59 -5.10 -0.77
C TYR A 172 -7.07 -3.98 -1.68
N VAL A 173 -8.11 -4.26 -2.47
CA VAL A 173 -8.58 -3.34 -3.51
C VAL A 173 -10.08 -3.15 -3.44
N ARG A 174 -10.52 -1.98 -3.91
CA ARG A 174 -11.90 -1.68 -4.21
C ARG A 174 -12.09 -1.73 -5.72
N VAL A 175 -13.06 -2.50 -6.18
CA VAL A 175 -13.31 -2.76 -7.60
C VAL A 175 -14.00 -1.55 -8.21
N LYS A 176 -13.41 -1.01 -9.27
CA LYS A 176 -14.03 0.01 -10.12
C LYS A 176 -14.78 -0.63 -11.28
N SER A 177 -14.19 -1.64 -11.91
CA SER A 177 -14.85 -2.40 -12.97
C SER A 177 -14.22 -3.77 -13.15
N MET A 178 -15.01 -4.70 -13.67
CA MET A 178 -14.57 -6.03 -14.10
C MET A 178 -15.01 -6.24 -15.55
N GLN A 179 -14.05 -6.37 -16.47
CA GLN A 179 -14.32 -6.55 -17.90
C GLN A 179 -14.04 -7.98 -18.30
N GLU A 180 -14.98 -8.64 -18.98
CA GLU A 180 -14.82 -10.02 -19.46
C GLU A 180 -14.33 -10.05 -20.91
N ASN A 181 -13.31 -10.86 -21.15
CA ASN A 181 -12.74 -11.11 -22.47
C ASN A 181 -13.43 -12.29 -23.14
N THR A 182 -13.26 -12.41 -24.46
CA THR A 182 -13.86 -13.50 -25.26
C THR A 182 -13.32 -14.89 -24.90
N ASP A 183 -12.14 -14.97 -24.28
CA ASP A 183 -11.52 -16.21 -23.81
C ASP A 183 -11.98 -16.63 -22.40
N GLY A 184 -12.86 -15.86 -21.77
CA GLY A 184 -13.35 -16.07 -20.41
C GLY A 184 -12.44 -15.52 -19.30
N SER A 185 -11.26 -15.00 -19.64
CA SER A 185 -10.46 -14.21 -18.70
C SER A 185 -11.15 -12.87 -18.42
N ARG A 186 -10.76 -12.22 -17.32
CA ARG A 186 -11.30 -10.92 -16.93
C ARG A 186 -10.17 -9.95 -16.61
N ILE A 187 -10.47 -8.66 -16.74
CA ILE A 187 -9.61 -7.57 -16.32
C ILE A 187 -10.30 -6.82 -15.19
N LEU A 188 -9.73 -6.91 -13.98
CA LEU A 188 -10.19 -6.15 -12.82
C LEU A 188 -9.44 -4.82 -12.78
N THR A 189 -10.18 -3.72 -12.78
CA THR A 189 -9.63 -2.38 -12.53
C THR A 189 -10.08 -1.92 -11.15
N ALA A 190 -9.14 -1.56 -10.30
CA ALA A 190 -9.39 -1.02 -8.97
C ALA A 190 -9.62 0.50 -9.00
N THR A 191 -10.16 1.08 -7.92
CA THR A 191 -10.44 2.51 -7.82
C THR A 191 -9.16 3.36 -7.84
N ASP A 192 -8.07 2.83 -7.26
CA ASP A 192 -6.73 3.41 -7.25
C ASP A 192 -6.01 3.38 -8.64
N GLY A 193 -6.67 2.79 -9.65
CA GLY A 193 -6.15 2.67 -11.01
C GLY A 193 -5.29 1.42 -11.25
N ALA A 194 -5.07 0.57 -10.25
CA ALA A 194 -4.39 -0.71 -10.44
C ALA A 194 -5.23 -1.64 -11.33
N VAL A 195 -4.54 -2.38 -12.21
CA VAL A 195 -5.16 -3.30 -13.17
C VAL A 195 -4.60 -4.70 -12.94
N TYR A 196 -5.51 -5.66 -12.80
CA TYR A 196 -5.19 -7.06 -12.54
C TYR A 196 -5.75 -7.93 -13.66
N HIS A 197 -4.91 -8.81 -14.20
CA HIS A 197 -5.36 -9.86 -15.10
C HIS A 197 -5.92 -11.02 -14.28
N VAL A 198 -7.16 -11.41 -14.52
CA VAL A 198 -7.86 -12.47 -13.78
C VAL A 198 -8.15 -13.62 -14.74
N PRO A 199 -7.36 -14.70 -14.71
CA PRO A 199 -7.63 -15.91 -15.51
C PRO A 199 -9.01 -16.50 -15.24
N SER A 200 -9.56 -17.24 -16.20
CA SER A 200 -10.87 -17.90 -16.08
C SER A 200 -10.90 -18.99 -15.01
N ASP A 201 -9.74 -19.56 -14.68
CA ASP A 201 -9.52 -20.57 -13.64
C ASP A 201 -9.05 -19.97 -12.30
N CYS A 202 -9.05 -18.64 -12.15
CA CYS A 202 -8.68 -17.98 -10.90
C CYS A 202 -9.59 -18.44 -9.75
N GLN A 203 -8.98 -18.83 -8.62
CA GLN A 203 -9.72 -19.24 -7.44
C GLN A 203 -10.39 -18.02 -6.80
N ILE A 204 -11.69 -18.11 -6.53
CA ILE A 204 -12.43 -17.10 -5.75
C ILE A 204 -13.03 -17.75 -4.50
N LEU A 205 -12.85 -17.08 -3.36
CA LEU A 205 -13.31 -17.55 -2.05
C LEU A 205 -14.15 -16.45 -1.38
N PRO A 206 -15.24 -16.81 -0.70
CA PRO A 206 -16.00 -15.87 0.11
C PRO A 206 -15.25 -15.61 1.43
N TYR A 207 -15.23 -14.36 1.89
CA TYR A 207 -14.73 -14.05 3.23
C TYR A 207 -15.79 -14.33 4.30
N LEU A 208 -15.53 -15.29 5.19
CA LEU A 208 -16.35 -15.63 6.37
C LEU A 208 -17.85 -15.85 6.15
N THR A 209 -18.29 -16.02 4.91
CA THR A 209 -19.68 -16.38 4.60
C THR A 209 -19.74 -17.77 4.02
N ARG A 210 -20.93 -18.39 4.12
CA ARG A 210 -21.25 -19.64 3.42
C ARG A 210 -21.77 -19.39 2.01
N ASN A 211 -21.75 -18.14 1.54
CA ASN A 211 -22.22 -17.83 0.21
C ASN A 211 -21.26 -18.41 -0.83
N ILE A 212 -21.78 -19.03 -1.88
CA ILE A 212 -20.97 -19.46 -3.00
C ILE A 212 -20.74 -18.24 -3.87
N VAL A 213 -19.47 -17.87 -4.08
CA VAL A 213 -19.08 -16.73 -4.90
C VAL A 213 -18.44 -17.20 -6.20
N GLN A 214 -18.68 -16.44 -7.26
CA GLN A 214 -18.09 -16.60 -8.58
C GLN A 214 -17.43 -15.29 -8.99
N LEU A 215 -16.54 -15.36 -9.97
CA LEU A 215 -15.87 -14.17 -10.51
C LEU A 215 -16.88 -13.16 -11.12
N SER A 216 -18.07 -13.60 -11.53
CA SER A 216 -19.17 -12.75 -11.98
C SER A 216 -19.83 -11.94 -10.86
N ASP A 217 -19.65 -12.35 -9.60
CA ASP A 217 -20.22 -11.66 -8.44
C ASP A 217 -19.36 -10.48 -7.99
N VAL A 218 -18.16 -10.33 -8.59
CA VAL A 218 -17.28 -9.18 -8.35
C VAL A 218 -17.84 -7.98 -9.11
N ALA A 219 -18.64 -7.18 -8.40
CA ALA A 219 -19.29 -5.99 -8.92
C ALA A 219 -18.50 -4.71 -8.62
N GLU A 220 -18.93 -3.59 -9.22
CA GLU A 220 -18.45 -2.25 -8.84
C GLU A 220 -18.64 -2.03 -7.32
N SER A 221 -17.70 -1.30 -6.72
CA SER A 221 -17.60 -1.06 -5.27
C SER A 221 -17.29 -2.29 -4.41
N SER A 222 -17.19 -3.49 -5.01
CA SER A 222 -16.77 -4.68 -4.26
C SER A 222 -15.37 -4.50 -3.68
N THR A 223 -15.15 -4.93 -2.44
CA THR A 223 -13.81 -5.01 -1.87
C THR A 223 -13.33 -6.45 -1.92
N CYS A 224 -12.05 -6.64 -2.25
CA CYS A 224 -11.44 -7.97 -2.30
C CYS A 224 -9.95 -7.92 -1.98
N LEU A 225 -9.42 -9.07 -1.55
CA LEU A 225 -7.97 -9.32 -1.51
C LEU A 225 -7.56 -10.12 -2.73
N ILE A 226 -6.49 -9.70 -3.39
CA ILE A 226 -5.97 -10.33 -4.60
C ILE A 226 -4.53 -10.79 -4.36
N TRP A 227 -4.29 -12.09 -4.54
CA TRP A 227 -2.94 -12.65 -4.64
C TRP A 227 -2.57 -12.72 -6.11
N THR A 228 -1.44 -12.12 -6.45
CA THR A 228 -0.90 -12.10 -7.80
C THR A 228 0.38 -12.90 -7.90
N ASP A 229 0.64 -13.43 -9.09
CA ASP A 229 1.95 -13.96 -9.46
C ASP A 229 2.93 -12.86 -9.87
N ASP A 230 4.17 -13.26 -10.16
CA ASP A 230 5.22 -12.35 -10.62
C ASP A 230 4.90 -11.64 -11.94
N ALA A 231 3.94 -12.18 -12.73
CA ALA A 231 3.46 -11.60 -13.98
C ALA A 231 2.26 -10.67 -13.79
N GLY A 232 1.76 -10.50 -12.55
CA GLY A 232 0.60 -9.67 -12.23
C GLY A 232 -0.75 -10.32 -12.51
N SER A 233 -0.79 -11.63 -12.76
CA SER A 233 -2.03 -12.41 -12.90
C SER A 233 -2.54 -12.86 -11.53
N ALA A 234 -3.83 -12.70 -11.30
CA ALA A 234 -4.49 -13.11 -10.07
C ALA A 234 -4.54 -14.64 -9.97
N GLN A 235 -4.06 -15.19 -8.87
CA GLN A 235 -4.12 -16.62 -8.55
C GLN A 235 -5.28 -16.94 -7.61
N LYS A 236 -5.54 -16.05 -6.66
CA LYS A 236 -6.57 -16.20 -5.63
C LYS A 236 -7.20 -14.85 -5.35
N ILE A 237 -8.53 -14.83 -5.26
CA ILE A 237 -9.32 -13.67 -4.86
C ILE A 237 -10.15 -14.07 -3.64
N VAL A 238 -10.08 -13.27 -2.58
CA VAL A 238 -11.01 -13.35 -1.45
C VAL A 238 -11.97 -12.18 -1.55
N LEU A 239 -13.25 -12.47 -1.78
CA LEU A 239 -14.31 -11.47 -1.94
C LEU A 239 -14.96 -11.19 -0.58
N PHE A 240 -15.00 -9.93 -0.19
CA PHE A 240 -15.69 -9.50 1.03
C PHE A 240 -17.18 -9.30 0.75
N ALA A 241 -18.01 -9.66 1.73
CA ALA A 241 -19.43 -9.34 1.66
C ALA A 241 -19.61 -7.81 1.57
N GLN A 242 -20.55 -7.38 0.74
CA GLN A 242 -20.94 -5.97 0.69
C GLN A 242 -21.74 -5.66 1.95
N ASP A 243 -21.32 -4.65 2.69
CA ASP A 243 -22.12 -4.09 3.77
C ASP A 243 -23.34 -3.43 3.11
N SER A 244 -24.53 -3.97 3.37
CA SER A 244 -25.77 -3.38 2.88
C SER A 244 -25.99 -2.07 3.62
N GLU A 245 -25.71 -0.95 2.95
CA GLU A 245 -25.99 0.41 3.40
C GLU A 245 -27.49 0.66 3.62
#